data_AF-A0A7S2A2A7-F1
#
_entry.id   AF-A0A7S2A2A7-F1
#
_cell.length_a   1.000
_cell.length_b   1.000
_cell.length_c   1.000
_cell.angle_alpha   90.00
_cell.angle_beta   90.00
_cell.angle_gamma   90.00
#
_symmetry.space_group_name_H-M   'P 1'
#
loop_
_entity.id
_entity.type
_entity.pdbx_description
1 polymer ?
#
loop_
_entity_poly.entity_id
_entity_poly.type
_entity_poly.pdbx_seq_one_letter_code
_entity_poly.pdbx_strand_id
1 'polypeptide(L)'
;GFGVVNEISAITVKSPSGPEGPPSDENSDLESKAFIAKHCIRDGGDARYAIKYLSDEIKNDPAMFIQGIMDMSIETNFLAAIEHPNIIKMRAFADGDPFHPDYFIVLDRLYDTLEQRIRKWGKKDKRSSSLLG
;
A
#
# COMPACT_ATOMS: atom_id res chain seq x y z
N GLY A 1 3.23 11.88 9.48
CA GLY A 1 4.05 10.72 9.06
C GLY A 1 4.77 11.09 7.79
N PHE A 2 5.94 10.51 7.54
CA PHE A 2 6.81 10.87 6.42
C PHE A 2 6.37 10.29 5.06
N GLY A 3 5.54 9.24 5.11
CA GLY A 3 5.04 8.57 3.91
C GLY A 3 3.77 9.21 3.33
N VAL A 4 3.68 9.18 2.00
CA VAL A 4 2.48 9.42 1.20
C VAL A 4 1.88 8.07 0.83
N VAL A 5 0.56 7.99 0.75
CA VAL A 5 -0.17 6.78 0.34
C VAL A 5 -1.08 7.13 -0.83
N ASN A 6 -0.89 6.44 -1.95
CA ASN A 6 -1.71 6.58 -3.14
C ASN A 6 -2.37 5.25 -3.51
N GLU A 7 -3.48 5.32 -4.22
CA GLU A 7 -4.13 4.14 -4.78
C GLU A 7 -3.38 3.62 -6.01
N ILE A 8 -3.36 2.30 -6.17
CA ILE A 8 -2.75 1.67 -7.34
C ILE A 8 -3.85 1.41 -8.38
N SER A 9 -3.72 2.06 -9.54
CA SER A 9 -4.66 1.92 -10.66
C SER A 9 -4.35 0.74 -11.57
N ALA A 10 -3.07 0.33 -11.66
CA ALA A 10 -2.64 -0.79 -12.47
C ALA A 10 -1.31 -1.36 -11.95
N ILE A 11 -1.08 -2.65 -12.18
CA ILE A 11 0.19 -3.33 -11.92
C ILE A 11 0.54 -4.12 -13.19
N THR A 12 1.81 -4.06 -13.59
CA THR A 12 2.32 -4.81 -14.75
C THR A 12 3.38 -5.79 -14.27
N VAL A 13 3.21 -7.07 -14.61
CA VAL A 13 4.21 -8.12 -14.36
C VAL A 13 5.10 -8.21 -15.59
N LYS A 14 6.41 -8.07 -15.41
CA LYS A 14 7.38 -8.34 -16.49
C LYS A 14 7.51 -9.86 -16.64
N SER A 15 7.28 -10.39 -17.84
CA SER A 15 7.60 -11.79 -18.14
C SER A 15 9.11 -12.01 -18.01
N PRO A 16 9.54 -13.20 -17.52
CA PRO A 16 10.96 -13.53 -17.50
C PRO A 16 11.52 -13.51 -18.92
N SER A 17 12.62 -12.79 -19.12
CA SER A 17 13.29 -12.62 -20.42
C SER A 17 14.26 -13.77 -20.74
N GLY A 18 13.89 -15.02 -20.45
CA GLY A 18 14.77 -16.19 -20.59
C GLY A 18 14.05 -17.42 -21.16
N PRO A 19 14.78 -18.38 -21.73
CA PRO A 19 14.17 -19.61 -22.26
C PRO A 19 13.46 -20.35 -21.14
N GLU A 20 12.25 -20.84 -21.41
CA GLU A 20 11.41 -21.62 -20.50
C GLU A 20 12.23 -22.79 -19.93
N GLY A 21 12.76 -22.59 -18.73
CA GLY A 21 13.41 -23.63 -17.95
C GLY A 21 12.37 -24.61 -17.40
N PRO A 22 12.82 -25.75 -16.83
CA PRO A 22 11.91 -26.71 -16.21
C PRO A 22 11.05 -26.02 -15.14
N PRO A 23 9.83 -26.53 -14.88
CA PRO A 23 8.93 -25.95 -13.89
C PRO A 23 9.59 -25.96 -12.51
N SER A 24 10.02 -24.78 -12.08
CA SER A 24 10.62 -24.50 -10.77
C SER A 24 9.63 -23.70 -9.91
N ASP A 25 9.97 -23.47 -8.64
CA ASP A 25 9.21 -22.60 -7.72
C ASP A 25 8.92 -21.19 -8.30
N GLU A 26 9.66 -20.77 -9.33
CA GLU A 26 9.46 -19.51 -10.06
C GLU A 26 8.07 -19.41 -10.73
N ASN A 27 7.47 -20.54 -11.12
CA ASN A 27 6.12 -20.53 -11.72
C ASN A 27 5.04 -20.10 -10.72
N SER A 28 5.15 -20.53 -9.45
CA SER A 28 4.20 -20.17 -8.38
C SER A 28 4.24 -18.67 -8.05
N ASP A 29 5.44 -18.10 -8.04
CA ASP A 29 5.63 -16.67 -7.78
C ASP A 29 5.11 -15.81 -8.94
N LEU A 30 5.31 -16.24 -10.18
CA LEU A 30 4.77 -15.57 -11.36
C LEU A 30 3.24 -15.61 -11.37
N GLU A 31 2.63 -16.74 -11.02
CA GLU A 31 1.18 -16.86 -10.88
C GLU A 31 0.64 -15.92 -9.78
N SER A 32 1.32 -15.86 -8.63
CA SER A 32 0.96 -14.97 -7.53
C SER A 32 1.04 -13.49 -7.93
N LYS A 33 2.12 -13.09 -8.62
CA LYS A 33 2.29 -11.74 -9.16
C LYS A 33 1.23 -11.41 -10.21
N ALA A 34 0.96 -12.34 -11.13
CA ALA A 34 -0.07 -12.19 -12.15
C ALA A 34 -1.47 -12.07 -11.53
N PHE A 35 -1.75 -12.81 -10.46
CA PHE A 35 -3.01 -12.70 -9.72
C PHE A 35 -3.19 -11.31 -9.11
N ILE A 36 -2.17 -10.79 -8.42
CA ILE A 36 -2.20 -9.43 -7.85
C ILE A 36 -2.43 -8.41 -8.97
N ALA A 37 -1.72 -8.53 -10.08
CA ALA A 37 -1.87 -7.59 -11.19
C ALA A 37 -3.27 -7.62 -11.82
N LYS A 38 -3.79 -8.81 -12.08
CA LYS A 38 -5.12 -9.02 -12.66
C LYS A 38 -6.24 -8.50 -11.75
N HIS A 39 -6.07 -8.57 -10.43
CA HIS A 39 -7.08 -8.15 -9.45
C HIS A 39 -6.78 -6.81 -8.80
N CYS A 40 -5.96 -5.96 -9.44
CA CYS A 40 -5.61 -4.64 -8.93
C CYS A 40 -6.83 -3.74 -8.69
N ILE A 41 -7.91 -3.94 -9.46
CA ILE A 41 -9.18 -3.25 -9.32
C ILE A 41 -10.25 -4.23 -8.80
N ARG A 42 -11.09 -3.78 -7.87
CA ARG A 42 -12.22 -4.55 -7.32
C ARG A 42 -13.42 -4.51 -8.25
N ASP A 43 -14.32 -5.47 -8.09
CA ASP A 43 -15.64 -5.44 -8.73
C ASP A 43 -16.40 -4.20 -8.23
N GLY A 44 -16.56 -3.21 -9.12
CA GLY A 44 -17.05 -1.86 -8.77
C GLY A 44 -16.12 -0.71 -9.13
N GLY A 45 -14.89 -1.00 -9.59
CA GLY A 45 -13.96 0.00 -10.13
C GLY A 45 -12.99 0.61 -9.12
N ASP A 46 -13.13 0.29 -7.83
CA ASP A 46 -12.24 0.77 -6.78
C ASP A 46 -10.88 0.07 -6.82
N ALA A 47 -9.80 0.82 -6.57
CA ALA A 47 -8.49 0.25 -6.36
C ALA A 47 -8.47 -0.75 -5.18
N ARG A 48 -7.88 -1.92 -5.39
CA ARG A 48 -7.73 -2.96 -4.37
C ARG A 48 -6.53 -2.69 -3.47
N TYR A 49 -5.49 -2.07 -4.01
CA TYR A 49 -4.20 -1.88 -3.36
C TYR A 49 -3.85 -0.40 -3.22
N ALA A 50 -2.98 -0.12 -2.26
CA ALA A 50 -2.38 1.17 -2.04
C ALA A 50 -0.86 1.03 -2.03
N ILE A 51 -0.16 2.05 -2.51
CA ILE A 51 1.30 2.16 -2.45
C ILE A 51 1.67 3.25 -1.44
N LYS A 52 2.58 2.93 -0.52
CA LYS A 52 3.14 3.88 0.44
C LYS A 52 4.63 4.07 0.14
N TYR A 53 5.06 5.33 0.07
CA TYR A 53 6.43 5.73 -0.23
C TYR A 53 6.73 7.10 0.42
N LEU A 54 7.99 7.52 0.51
CA LEU A 54 8.33 8.82 1.08
C LEU A 54 7.91 9.97 0.16
N SER A 55 7.42 11.08 0.72
CA SER A 55 7.14 12.27 -0.09
C SER A 55 8.43 12.87 -0.66
N ASP A 56 8.34 13.57 -1.79
CA ASP A 56 9.49 14.27 -2.37
C ASP A 56 10.07 15.33 -1.42
N GLU A 57 9.22 15.98 -0.60
CA GLU A 57 9.66 16.91 0.43
C GLU A 57 10.59 16.21 1.44
N ILE A 58 10.22 15.03 1.91
CA ILE A 58 11.05 14.25 2.85
C ILE A 58 12.31 13.72 2.18
N LYS A 59 12.23 13.26 0.93
CA LYS A 59 13.40 12.76 0.19
C LYS A 59 14.47 13.83 -0.01
N ASN A 60 14.08 15.10 -0.12
CA ASN A 60 14.99 16.22 -0.36
C ASN A 60 15.58 16.85 0.93
N ASP A 61 15.12 16.43 2.11
CA ASP A 61 15.71 16.82 3.40
C ASP A 61 16.52 15.65 3.97
N PRO A 62 17.87 15.73 4.05
CA PRO A 62 18.70 14.62 4.50
C PRO A 62 18.38 14.10 5.91
N ALA A 63 18.03 14.99 6.84
CA ALA A 63 17.74 14.61 8.22
C ALA A 63 16.38 13.90 8.30
N MET A 64 15.37 14.44 7.63
CA MET A 64 14.04 13.82 7.58
C MET A 64 14.04 12.54 6.73
N PHE A 65 14.85 12.48 5.67
CA PHE A 65 15.00 11.30 4.82
C PHE A 65 15.48 10.10 5.63
N ILE A 66 16.58 10.27 6.39
CA ILE A 66 17.15 9.20 7.23
C ILE A 66 16.10 8.68 8.20
N GLN A 67 15.39 9.56 8.90
CA GLN A 67 14.34 9.12 9.83
C GLN A 67 13.19 8.43 9.10
N GLY A 68 12.71 9.01 8.00
CA GLY A 68 11.57 8.50 7.24
C GLY A 68 11.83 7.12 6.64
N ILE A 69 13.03 6.90 6.12
CA ILE A 69 13.39 5.62 5.49
C ILE A 69 13.65 4.52 6.53
N MET A 70 14.18 4.88 7.70
CA MET A 70 14.28 3.96 8.84
C MET A 70 12.88 3.54 9.33
N ASP A 71 11.97 4.50 9.52
CA ASP A 71 10.59 4.20 9.93
C ASP A 71 9.91 3.28 8.91
N MET A 72 10.09 3.54 7.61
CA MET A 72 9.52 2.71 6.54
C MET A 72 10.09 1.28 6.52
N SER A 73 11.39 1.13 6.75
CA SER A 73 12.05 -0.18 6.86
C SER A 73 11.54 -0.97 8.06
N ILE A 74 11.36 -0.31 9.21
CA ILE A 74 10.81 -0.90 10.42
C ILE A 74 9.36 -1.33 10.20
N GLU A 75 8.52 -0.46 9.63
CA GLU A 75 7.14 -0.81 9.27
C GLU A 75 7.08 -2.03 8.35
N THR A 76 7.97 -2.10 7.36
CA THR A 76 8.04 -3.23 6.43
C THR A 76 8.33 -4.53 7.16
N ASN A 77 9.32 -4.54 8.07
CA ASN A 77 9.66 -5.72 8.87
C ASN A 77 8.49 -6.19 9.75
N PHE A 78 7.79 -5.25 10.39
CA PHE A 78 6.60 -5.59 11.18
C PHE A 78 5.50 -6.19 10.30
N LEU A 79 5.18 -5.55 9.18
CA LEU A 79 4.09 -5.99 8.31
C LEU A 79 4.41 -7.30 7.56
N ALA A 80 5.69 -7.59 7.30
CA ALA A 80 6.13 -8.85 6.71
C ALA A 80 5.92 -10.04 7.67
N ALA A 81 6.00 -9.81 8.98
CA ALA A 81 5.89 -10.86 9.99
C ALA A 81 4.47 -11.07 10.54
N ILE A 82 3.53 -10.16 10.24
CA ILE A 82 2.19 -10.18 10.82
C ILE A 82 1.18 -10.76 9.82
N GLU A 83 0.47 -11.81 10.24
CA GLU A 83 -0.71 -12.32 9.55
C GLU A 83 -1.93 -12.34 10.48
N HIS A 84 -2.83 -11.36 10.32
CA HIS A 84 -4.04 -11.27 11.13
C HIS A 84 -5.20 -10.62 10.35
N PRO A 85 -6.46 -11.08 10.50
CA PRO A 85 -7.61 -10.54 9.76
C PRO A 85 -7.93 -9.07 10.04
N ASN A 86 -7.52 -8.54 11.20
CA ASN A 86 -7.75 -7.15 11.60
C ASN A 86 -6.51 -6.25 11.48
N ILE A 87 -5.40 -6.76 10.94
CA ILE A 87 -4.22 -5.96 10.63
C ILE A 87 -4.09 -5.89 9.11
N ILE A 88 -3.77 -4.72 8.59
CA ILE A 88 -3.61 -4.51 7.15
C ILE A 88 -2.50 -5.41 6.60
N LYS A 89 -2.76 -6.09 5.48
CA LYS A 89 -1.79 -6.98 4.86
C LYS A 89 -0.89 -6.22 3.89
N MET A 90 0.42 -6.45 3.99
CA MET A 90 1.38 -6.08 2.96
C MET A 90 1.40 -7.14 1.86
N ARG A 91 1.42 -6.68 0.61
CA ARG A 91 1.31 -7.53 -0.59
C ARG A 91 2.61 -7.59 -1.38
N ALA A 92 3.40 -6.52 -1.31
CA ALA A 92 4.72 -6.43 -1.93
C ALA A 92 5.49 -5.27 -1.30
N PHE A 93 6.78 -5.21 -1.58
CA PHE A 93 7.65 -4.08 -1.30
C PHE A 93 8.64 -3.92 -2.45
N ALA A 94 9.30 -2.77 -2.54
CA ALA A 94 10.27 -2.50 -3.58
C ALA A 94 11.43 -3.52 -3.54
N ASP A 95 11.85 -3.98 -4.72
CA ASP A 95 13.02 -4.83 -4.84
C ASP A 95 14.30 -3.99 -4.61
N GLY A 96 15.27 -4.56 -3.89
CA GLY A 96 16.55 -3.91 -3.58
C GLY A 96 16.67 -3.31 -2.18
N ASP A 97 17.40 -2.20 -2.08
CA ASP A 97 17.81 -1.59 -0.81
C ASP A 97 16.63 -0.91 -0.10
N PRO A 98 16.26 -1.33 1.13
CA PRO A 98 15.21 -0.69 1.92
C PRO A 98 15.51 0.76 2.30
N PHE A 99 16.76 1.20 2.14
CA PHE A 99 17.19 2.57 2.36
C PHE A 99 17.22 3.44 1.09
N HIS A 100 16.77 2.91 -0.05
CA HIS A 100 16.72 3.66 -1.30
C HIS A 100 15.61 4.73 -1.28
N PRO A 101 15.81 5.93 -1.86
CA PRO A 101 14.78 6.98 -1.91
C PRO A 101 13.46 6.55 -2.56
N ASP A 102 13.52 5.61 -3.49
CA ASP A 102 12.36 5.07 -4.19
C ASP A 102 11.80 3.78 -3.56
N TYR A 103 12.20 3.48 -2.32
CA TYR A 103 11.61 2.38 -1.58
C TYR A 103 10.11 2.64 -1.34
N PHE A 104 9.33 1.57 -1.47
CA PHE A 104 7.90 1.62 -1.28
C PHE A 104 7.38 0.27 -0.77
N ILE A 105 6.20 0.30 -0.16
CA ILE A 105 5.43 -0.89 0.19
C ILE A 105 4.05 -0.84 -0.44
N VAL A 106 3.52 -2.01 -0.79
CA VAL A 106 2.18 -2.20 -1.34
C VAL A 106 1.31 -2.88 -0.28
N LEU A 107 0.16 -2.30 0.00
CA LEU A 107 -0.77 -2.70 1.06
C LEU A 107 -2.17 -2.93 0.49
N ASP A 108 -3.00 -3.69 1.21
CA ASP A 108 -4.44 -3.69 0.96
C ASP A 108 -5.03 -2.29 1.16
N ARG A 109 -5.82 -1.79 0.21
CA ARG A 109 -6.44 -0.47 0.33
C ARG A 109 -7.61 -0.51 1.32
N LEU A 110 -7.59 0.35 2.33
CA LEU A 110 -8.74 0.63 3.19
C LEU A 110 -9.62 1.73 2.59
N TYR A 111 -10.93 1.69 2.85
CA TYR A 111 -11.90 2.63 2.27
C TYR A 111 -11.77 4.05 2.84
N ASP A 112 -11.61 4.15 4.16
CA ASP A 112 -11.45 5.40 4.88
C ASP A 112 -10.81 5.16 6.25
N THR A 113 -10.42 6.25 6.90
CA THR A 113 -9.92 6.20 8.28
C THR A 113 -11.06 6.42 9.27
N LEU A 114 -10.89 5.92 10.50
CA LEU A 114 -11.84 6.17 11.58
C LEU A 114 -12.01 7.68 11.84
N GLU A 115 -10.94 8.46 11.78
CA GLU A 115 -10.98 9.93 11.92
C GLU A 115 -11.93 10.57 10.88
N GLN A 116 -11.83 10.15 9.62
CA GLN A 116 -12.72 10.62 8.56
C GLN A 116 -14.17 10.20 8.83
N ARG A 117 -14.41 8.97 9.31
CA ARG A 117 -15.76 8.50 9.68
C ARG A 117 -16.36 9.32 10.81
N ILE A 118 -15.60 9.56 11.88
CA ILE A 118 -16.04 10.37 13.03
C ILE A 118 -16.46 11.77 12.56
N ARG A 119 -15.65 12.42 11.70
CA ARG A 119 -15.98 13.73 11.14
C ARG A 119 -17.26 13.70 10.28
N LYS A 120 -17.45 12.66 9.47
CA LYS A 120 -18.67 12.48 8.65
C LYS A 120 -19.90 12.28 9.54
N TRP A 121 -19.80 11.47 10.59
CA TRP A 121 -20.89 11.21 11.53
C TRP A 121 -21.31 12.47 12.28
N GLY A 122 -20.34 13.21 12.84
CA GLY A 122 -20.64 14.47 13.55
C GLY A 122 -21.32 15.54 12.66
N LYS A 123 -21.07 15.55 11.35
CA LYS A 123 -21.78 16.42 10.40
C LYS A 123 -23.23 15.96 10.14
N LYS A 124 -23.49 14.65 10.15
CA LYS A 124 -24.85 14.11 9.98
C LYS A 124 -25.73 14.43 11.19
N ASP A 125 -25.20 14.30 12.40
CA ASP A 125 -25.95 14.55 13.63
C ASP A 125 -26.43 16.00 13.75
N LYS A 126 -25.59 16.96 13.33
CA LYS A 126 -25.95 18.38 13.28
C LYS A 126 -27.07 18.69 12.28
N ARG A 127 -27.19 17.93 11.20
CA ARG A 127 -28.27 18.11 10.22
C ARG A 127 -29.60 17.58 10.73
N SER A 128 -29.59 16.48 11.50
CA SER A 128 -30.81 15.93 12.11
C SER A 128 -31.35 16.76 13.28
N SER A 129 -30.51 17.54 13.97
CA SER A 129 -30.98 18.44 15.05
C SER A 129 -31.51 19.78 14.57
N SER A 130 -31.21 20.18 13.32
CA SER A 130 -31.62 21.50 12.78
C SER A 130 -33.06 21.54 12.23
N LEU A 131 -33.79 20.43 12.27
CA LEU A 131 -35.20 20.34 11.83
C LEU A 131 -36.20 20.42 13.01
N LEU A 132 -35.71 20.66 14.23
CA LEU A 132 -36.52 20.79 15.46
C LEU A 132 -36.43 22.19 16.08
N GLY A 133 -36.08 23.22 15.29
CA GLY A 133 -36.07 24.62 15.70
C GLY A 133 -36.89 25.48 14.76
#